data_AF-A0A661QQU7-F1
#
_entry.id   AF-A0A661QQU7-F1
#
_cell.length_a   1.000
_cell.length_b   1.000
_cell.length_c   1.000
_cell.angle_alpha   90.00
_cell.angle_beta   90.00
_cell.angle_gamma   90.00
#
_symmetry.space_group_name_H-M   'P 1'
#
loop_
_entity.id
_entity.type
_entity.pdbx_description
1 polymer ?
#
loop_
_entity_poly.entity_id
_entity_poly.type
_entity_poly.pdbx_seq_one_letter_code
_entity_poly.pdbx_strand_id
1 'polypeptide(L)'
;MGMDVISSQRITIGRPTSSPSQFAAVQDELLNQVAEAGSERVLILVGAGLSKAVGLPSWNKLLRKLGINGKPPPTEHELRRNRLGNELPEILKVEPKRLGLGPTHRLLAMSGVRGILTTNYDKVIEMAFTNAGLHDQDYYLTTPWAINWSKISISKSPFLLKLHGDMGNVEDLIISKEDYHAIKLYAARKPLLSKPKTPREKNAPRYVNCLTALMSTHILISIGFRWTDPAIKAIIRASKSIFGDNVIQHYAIFNRKTSSSNEKLLKCSRIGRSKLGAIGYVDEYKDIWVLLRNLARLSNPDFPNLSLKPHIERGEVNPADDLARPFWLYPATPRPDTLEQKESEFCPRMLYVLHPVYNANRDVIVWLKRHAKQRQERLKGVNQVVQCYGLEISDDLVPRYALVCEYLDGWERWADLERDNPDEVKDLSTRVDLAIEVTKAMNKCHKQGFKHGLFSREAVWVGPPDSNGRRGVKLDGFEWYSLPDPIFRKAVAAAREEDLAPEVFEAMGEESESTSLYDGSLPESADIYSLAQFVKICLDEADREETDWQETDSGRNLLDWLQKAAEHKKESRPADLTELVNLLDKLGTAIR
;
A
#
# COMPACT_ATOMS: atom_id res chain seq x y z
N MET A 1 34.87 -42.61 30.80
CA MET A 1 33.65 -43.43 30.64
C MET A 1 32.48 -42.60 31.11
N GLY A 2 31.42 -42.51 30.29
CA GLY A 2 30.19 -41.76 30.60
C GLY A 2 29.98 -40.52 29.74
N MET A 3 29.93 -40.65 28.40
CA MET A 3 29.18 -39.70 27.57
C MET A 3 27.72 -40.11 27.65
N ASP A 4 26.90 -39.29 28.29
CA ASP A 4 25.45 -39.42 28.23
C ASP A 4 25.01 -39.14 26.79
N VAL A 5 24.63 -40.21 26.11
CA VAL A 5 23.96 -40.19 24.82
C VAL A 5 22.62 -39.53 25.04
N ILE A 6 22.48 -38.26 24.63
CA ILE A 6 21.19 -37.60 24.49
C ILE A 6 20.40 -38.43 23.47
N SER A 7 19.50 -39.27 23.98
CA SER A 7 18.60 -40.07 23.16
C SER A 7 17.73 -39.10 22.36
N SER A 8 17.91 -39.08 21.05
CA SER A 8 17.01 -38.40 20.12
C SER A 8 15.59 -38.97 20.29
N GLN A 9 14.76 -38.29 21.06
CA GLN A 9 13.32 -38.58 21.09
C GLN A 9 12.75 -38.25 19.72
N ARG A 10 12.65 -39.28 18.87
CA ARG A 10 11.92 -39.24 17.61
C ARG A 10 10.43 -39.02 17.91
N ILE A 11 9.98 -37.77 17.81
CA ILE A 11 8.55 -37.48 17.75
C ILE A 11 8.04 -38.03 16.41
N THR A 12 7.45 -39.21 16.46
CA THR A 12 6.71 -39.76 15.32
C THR A 12 5.40 -38.99 15.24
N ILE A 13 5.32 -37.99 14.35
CA ILE A 13 4.09 -37.22 14.16
C ILE A 13 2.99 -38.18 13.71
N GLY A 14 2.08 -38.48 14.63
CA GLY A 14 0.89 -39.29 14.43
C GLY A 14 -0.09 -38.64 13.45
N ARG A 15 -1.22 -39.30 13.20
CA ARG A 15 -2.30 -38.79 12.34
C ARG A 15 -2.62 -37.32 12.66
N PRO A 16 -2.98 -36.50 11.64
CA PRO A 16 -3.33 -35.10 11.87
C PRO A 16 -4.56 -35.04 12.78
N THR A 17 -4.35 -34.70 14.05
CA THR A 17 -5.42 -34.42 15.01
C THR A 17 -5.56 -32.90 15.14
N SER A 18 -6.81 -32.48 15.23
CA SER A 18 -7.35 -31.12 15.09
C SER A 18 -7.03 -30.15 16.24
N SER A 19 -5.75 -29.86 16.51
CA SER A 19 -5.38 -29.00 17.65
C SER A 19 -4.43 -27.84 17.25
N PRO A 20 -4.67 -26.59 17.74
CA PRO A 20 -3.72 -25.47 17.70
C PRO A 20 -2.31 -25.79 18.22
N SER A 21 -2.16 -26.83 19.06
CA SER A 21 -0.88 -27.25 19.63
C SER A 21 0.15 -27.76 18.60
N GLN A 22 -0.27 -28.24 17.42
CA GLN A 22 0.67 -28.75 16.42
C GLN A 22 1.44 -27.65 15.68
N PHE A 23 0.81 -26.50 15.41
CA PHE A 23 1.50 -25.40 14.75
C PHE A 23 2.51 -24.73 15.69
N ALA A 24 2.12 -24.49 16.94
CA ALA A 24 3.01 -23.94 17.96
C ALA A 24 4.26 -24.80 18.15
N ALA A 25 4.10 -26.13 18.30
CA ALA A 25 5.25 -27.03 18.44
C ALA A 25 6.19 -27.00 17.22
N VAL A 26 5.64 -27.01 15.99
CA VAL A 26 6.43 -26.91 14.76
C VAL A 26 7.09 -25.54 14.62
N GLN A 27 6.41 -24.48 15.06
CA GLN A 27 6.93 -23.12 15.07
C GLN A 27 8.10 -22.98 16.05
N ASP A 28 7.99 -23.50 17.27
CA ASP A 28 9.05 -23.45 18.26
C ASP A 28 10.28 -24.26 17.82
N GLU A 29 10.07 -25.47 17.30
CA GLU A 29 11.14 -26.30 16.71
C GLU A 29 11.84 -25.55 15.55
N LEU A 30 11.06 -24.96 14.65
CA LEU A 30 11.58 -24.16 13.54
C LEU A 30 12.40 -22.97 14.03
N LEU A 31 11.87 -22.18 14.97
CA LEU A 31 12.55 -20.99 15.47
C LEU A 31 13.85 -21.35 16.19
N ASN A 32 13.88 -22.45 16.95
CA ASN A 32 15.11 -22.96 17.58
C ASN A 32 16.14 -23.38 16.53
N GLN A 33 15.73 -24.13 15.50
CA GLN A 33 16.61 -24.53 14.41
C GLN A 33 17.16 -23.32 13.62
N VAL A 34 16.34 -22.29 13.42
CA VAL A 34 16.79 -21.04 12.80
C VAL A 34 17.77 -20.28 13.70
N ALA A 35 17.52 -20.23 15.01
CA ALA A 35 18.42 -19.59 15.96
C ALA A 35 19.78 -20.29 16.02
N GLU A 36 19.82 -21.63 15.94
CA GLU A 36 21.06 -22.42 15.88
C GLU A 36 21.79 -22.26 14.54
N ALA A 37 21.07 -22.25 13.42
CA ALA A 37 21.65 -22.23 12.09
C ALA A 37 22.07 -20.82 11.61
N GLY A 38 21.44 -19.77 12.16
CA GLY A 38 21.53 -18.40 11.67
C GLY A 38 20.58 -18.13 10.50
N SER A 39 19.99 -16.93 10.47
CA SER A 39 19.05 -16.49 9.43
C SER A 39 19.64 -16.49 8.00
N GLU A 40 20.97 -16.42 7.89
CA GLU A 40 21.72 -16.54 6.64
C GLU A 40 21.69 -17.96 6.04
N ARG A 41 21.27 -18.96 6.81
CA ARG A 41 21.05 -20.34 6.35
C ARG A 41 19.57 -20.66 6.17
N VAL A 42 18.71 -19.66 6.12
CA VAL A 42 17.26 -19.83 5.98
C VAL A 42 16.78 -19.30 4.64
N LEU A 43 15.93 -20.09 3.99
CA LEU A 43 15.26 -19.73 2.74
C LEU A 43 13.76 -19.85 2.91
N ILE A 44 13.01 -18.89 2.36
CA ILE A 44 11.54 -18.96 2.35
C ILE A 44 11.06 -19.27 0.94
N LEU A 45 10.32 -20.37 0.76
CA LEU A 45 9.66 -20.73 -0.50
C LEU A 45 8.19 -20.28 -0.48
N VAL A 46 7.87 -19.29 -1.29
CA VAL A 46 6.52 -18.74 -1.42
C VAL A 46 5.80 -19.36 -2.62
N GLY A 47 4.61 -19.88 -2.38
CA GLY A 47 3.71 -20.34 -3.45
C GLY A 47 2.58 -19.37 -3.77
N ALA A 48 1.76 -19.74 -4.74
CA ALA A 48 0.61 -18.93 -5.19
C ALA A 48 -0.47 -18.72 -4.11
N GLY A 49 -0.39 -19.41 -2.96
CA GLY A 49 -1.27 -19.17 -1.82
C GLY A 49 -1.20 -17.73 -1.31
N LEU A 50 -0.01 -17.12 -1.31
CA LEU A 50 0.20 -15.76 -0.82
C LEU A 50 -0.29 -14.71 -1.84
N SER A 51 0.00 -14.89 -3.12
CA SER A 51 -0.50 -14.03 -4.21
C SER A 51 -2.03 -14.03 -4.35
N LYS A 52 -2.71 -15.13 -3.96
CA LYS A 52 -4.19 -15.16 -3.91
C LYS A 52 -4.79 -14.22 -2.88
N ALA A 53 -4.10 -13.98 -1.77
CA ALA A 53 -4.58 -13.08 -0.73
C ALA A 53 -4.64 -11.63 -1.25
N VAL A 54 -3.86 -11.31 -2.27
CA VAL A 54 -3.87 -10.04 -3.00
C VAL A 54 -4.59 -10.19 -4.35
N GLY A 55 -5.61 -11.06 -4.43
CA GLY A 55 -6.56 -11.15 -5.55
C GLY A 55 -6.05 -11.78 -6.86
N LEU A 56 -4.80 -12.22 -6.93
CA LEU A 56 -4.25 -12.84 -8.15
C LEU A 56 -4.83 -14.26 -8.40
N PRO A 57 -4.97 -14.67 -9.67
CA PRO A 57 -5.55 -15.95 -10.02
C PRO A 57 -4.64 -17.13 -9.60
N SER A 58 -5.26 -18.23 -9.17
CA SER A 58 -4.54 -19.50 -9.05
C SER A 58 -4.01 -19.96 -10.41
N TRP A 59 -2.95 -20.78 -10.43
CA TRP A 59 -2.46 -21.46 -11.65
C TRP A 59 -3.56 -22.08 -12.53
N ASN A 60 -4.47 -22.85 -11.93
CA ASN A 60 -5.57 -23.48 -12.68
C ASN A 60 -6.56 -22.44 -13.25
N LYS A 61 -6.75 -21.30 -12.55
CA LYS A 61 -7.61 -20.20 -13.01
C LYS A 61 -6.93 -19.44 -14.14
N LEU A 62 -5.62 -19.24 -14.05
CA LEU A 62 -4.80 -18.65 -15.09
C LEU A 62 -4.84 -19.50 -16.37
N LEU A 63 -4.55 -20.81 -16.29
CA LEU A 63 -4.61 -21.70 -17.46
C LEU A 63 -5.99 -21.74 -18.13
N ARG A 64 -7.07 -21.72 -17.35
CA ARG A 64 -8.43 -21.62 -17.91
C ARG A 64 -8.69 -20.30 -18.63
N LYS A 65 -8.23 -19.16 -18.06
CA LYS A 65 -8.29 -17.86 -18.76
C LYS A 65 -7.54 -17.90 -20.09
N LEU A 66 -6.52 -18.75 -20.18
CA LEU A 66 -5.68 -18.96 -21.35
C LEU A 66 -6.22 -20.02 -22.33
N GLY A 67 -7.48 -20.47 -22.17
CA GLY A 67 -8.08 -21.48 -23.04
C GLY A 67 -7.53 -22.91 -22.85
N ILE A 68 -6.68 -23.14 -21.84
CA ILE A 68 -6.10 -24.44 -21.54
C ILE A 68 -7.02 -25.19 -20.57
N ASN A 69 -7.86 -26.07 -21.12
CA ASN A 69 -8.83 -26.88 -20.36
C ASN A 69 -8.27 -28.26 -19.94
N GLY A 70 -7.02 -28.59 -20.30
CA GLY A 70 -6.37 -29.87 -20.02
C GLY A 70 -5.75 -29.99 -18.61
N LYS A 71 -5.22 -31.18 -18.27
CA LYS A 71 -4.46 -31.39 -17.02
C LYS A 71 -3.09 -30.68 -17.13
N PRO A 72 -2.76 -29.74 -16.22
CA PRO A 72 -1.46 -29.08 -16.22
C PRO A 72 -0.30 -30.06 -15.88
N PRO A 73 0.93 -29.75 -16.33
CA PRO A 73 1.30 -28.63 -17.22
C PRO A 73 0.86 -28.86 -18.69
N PRO A 74 0.61 -27.80 -19.48
CA PRO A 74 0.35 -27.90 -20.93
C PRO A 74 1.61 -28.29 -21.73
N THR A 75 1.45 -28.73 -22.96
CA THR A 75 2.55 -28.91 -23.94
C THR A 75 2.97 -27.57 -24.54
N GLU A 76 4.21 -27.46 -25.01
CA GLU A 76 4.70 -26.28 -25.74
C GLU A 76 3.84 -25.99 -26.99
N HIS A 77 3.29 -27.02 -27.63
CA HIS A 77 2.37 -26.86 -28.75
C HIS A 77 1.02 -26.24 -28.34
N GLU A 78 0.45 -26.67 -27.21
CA GLU A 78 -0.75 -26.03 -26.63
C GLU A 78 -0.47 -24.58 -26.23
N LEU A 79 0.75 -24.28 -25.77
CA LEU A 79 1.16 -22.91 -25.47
C LEU A 79 1.22 -22.04 -26.74
N ARG A 80 1.89 -22.51 -27.79
CA ARG A 80 1.97 -21.78 -29.07
C ARG A 80 0.59 -21.56 -29.70
N ARG A 81 -0.26 -22.60 -29.70
CA ARG A 81 -1.58 -22.54 -30.33
C ARG A 81 -2.50 -21.48 -29.70
N ASN A 82 -2.43 -21.30 -28.39
CA ASN A 82 -3.23 -20.29 -27.68
C ASN A 82 -2.49 -18.96 -27.51
N ARG A 83 -1.52 -18.62 -28.38
CA ARG A 83 -0.80 -17.33 -28.44
C ARG A 83 -0.14 -16.88 -27.12
N LEU A 84 0.19 -17.85 -26.26
CA LEU A 84 0.67 -17.61 -24.90
C LEU A 84 2.06 -16.97 -24.79
N GLY A 85 2.88 -16.97 -25.84
CA GLY A 85 4.12 -16.20 -25.82
C GLY A 85 3.86 -14.69 -25.69
N ASN A 86 2.80 -14.21 -26.34
CA ASN A 86 2.55 -12.77 -26.54
C ASN A 86 1.43 -12.24 -25.65
N GLU A 87 0.39 -13.03 -25.35
CA GLU A 87 -0.76 -12.61 -24.53
C GLU A 87 -0.59 -12.91 -23.03
N LEU A 88 0.37 -13.76 -22.66
CA LEU A 88 0.61 -14.11 -21.26
C LEU A 88 1.13 -12.92 -20.42
N PRO A 89 2.02 -12.05 -20.94
CA PRO A 89 2.32 -10.78 -20.28
C PRO A 89 1.08 -9.95 -20.03
N GLU A 90 0.17 -9.78 -21.00
CA GLU A 90 -1.05 -8.98 -20.84
C GLU A 90 -2.05 -9.60 -19.84
N ILE A 91 -2.19 -10.92 -19.83
CA ILE A 91 -3.07 -11.63 -18.90
C ILE A 91 -2.50 -11.69 -17.47
N LEU A 92 -1.17 -11.61 -17.33
CA LEU A 92 -0.45 -11.53 -16.06
C LEU A 92 -0.17 -10.09 -15.61
N LYS A 93 -0.24 -9.09 -16.51
CA LYS A 93 -0.27 -7.64 -16.28
C LYS A 93 -1.57 -7.19 -15.60
N VAL A 94 -2.25 -8.08 -14.88
CA VAL A 94 -3.11 -7.65 -13.79
C VAL A 94 -2.17 -7.00 -12.79
N GLU A 95 -1.88 -5.73 -13.02
CA GLU A 95 -1.20 -4.90 -12.08
C GLU A 95 -2.01 -5.03 -10.79
N PRO A 96 -1.38 -5.29 -9.63
CA PRO A 96 -2.03 -5.24 -8.33
C PRO A 96 -2.50 -3.81 -7.96
N LYS A 97 -2.98 -3.04 -8.96
CA LYS A 97 -3.54 -1.69 -8.93
C LYS A 97 -4.62 -1.48 -7.88
N ARG A 98 -5.23 -2.56 -7.36
CA ARG A 98 -6.29 -2.49 -6.34
C ARG A 98 -6.02 -3.32 -5.09
N LEU A 99 -4.92 -4.07 -5.04
CA LEU A 99 -4.73 -5.12 -4.04
C LEU A 99 -3.36 -4.95 -3.43
N GLY A 100 -3.25 -4.01 -2.49
CA GLY A 100 -1.94 -3.81 -1.93
C GLY A 100 -1.50 -4.98 -1.05
N LEU A 101 -0.27 -4.85 -0.60
CA LEU A 101 0.46 -5.94 0.02
C LEU A 101 0.06 -6.06 1.49
N GLY A 102 -0.63 -7.13 1.85
CA GLY A 102 -1.01 -7.36 3.25
C GLY A 102 0.21 -7.47 4.20
N PRO A 103 0.00 -7.32 5.52
CA PRO A 103 0.98 -7.55 6.61
C PRO A 103 2.06 -8.62 6.35
N THR A 104 1.64 -9.77 5.83
CA THR A 104 2.50 -10.93 5.60
C THR A 104 3.58 -10.66 4.54
N HIS A 105 3.28 -9.91 3.46
CA HIS A 105 4.26 -9.60 2.42
C HIS A 105 5.31 -8.62 2.92
N ARG A 106 4.90 -7.62 3.72
CA ARG A 106 5.84 -6.68 4.32
C ARG A 106 6.78 -7.38 5.31
N LEU A 107 6.25 -8.24 6.18
CA LEU A 107 7.11 -9.03 7.06
C LEU A 107 7.99 -10.03 6.31
N LEU A 108 7.50 -10.60 5.22
CA LEU A 108 8.31 -11.46 4.37
C LEU A 108 9.53 -10.67 3.84
N ALA A 109 9.31 -9.45 3.36
CA ALA A 109 10.36 -8.53 2.92
C ALA A 109 11.36 -8.18 4.04
N MET A 110 10.85 -7.99 5.26
CA MET A 110 11.66 -7.60 6.42
C MET A 110 12.16 -8.78 7.26
N SER A 111 11.93 -10.03 6.84
CA SER A 111 12.21 -11.24 7.63
C SER A 111 13.71 -11.47 7.89
N GLY A 112 14.59 -10.80 7.13
CA GLY A 112 16.04 -10.90 7.27
C GLY A 112 16.63 -12.25 6.84
N VAL A 113 15.83 -13.13 6.22
CA VAL A 113 16.31 -14.41 5.70
C VAL A 113 17.24 -14.22 4.51
N ARG A 114 18.12 -15.19 4.26
CA ARG A 114 19.10 -15.15 3.16
C ARG A 114 18.47 -14.97 1.79
N GLY A 115 17.37 -15.64 1.53
CA GLY A 115 16.77 -15.63 0.20
C GLY A 115 15.33 -16.09 0.19
N ILE A 116 14.59 -15.53 -0.76
CA ILE A 116 13.22 -15.89 -1.04
C ILE A 116 13.18 -16.61 -2.38
N LEU A 117 12.52 -17.75 -2.39
CA LEU A 117 12.27 -18.54 -3.58
C LEU A 117 10.78 -18.45 -3.88
N THR A 118 10.41 -18.36 -5.15
CA THR A 118 8.99 -18.36 -5.51
C THR A 118 8.76 -19.09 -6.82
N THR A 119 7.66 -19.82 -6.92
CA THR A 119 7.16 -20.38 -8.20
C THR A 119 6.17 -19.46 -8.88
N ASN A 120 5.92 -18.28 -8.32
CA ASN A 120 4.98 -17.30 -8.87
C ASN A 120 5.68 -16.43 -9.90
N TYR A 121 4.94 -16.06 -10.94
CA TYR A 121 5.45 -15.20 -12.03
C TYR A 121 5.27 -13.71 -11.74
N ASP A 122 4.32 -13.37 -10.86
CA ASP A 122 3.93 -12.00 -10.49
C ASP A 122 5.05 -11.21 -9.78
N LYS A 123 4.88 -9.89 -9.68
CA LYS A 123 5.84 -8.96 -9.04
C LYS A 123 5.53 -8.65 -7.56
N VAL A 124 4.68 -9.43 -6.90
CA VAL A 124 4.15 -9.09 -5.57
C VAL A 124 5.25 -9.03 -4.50
N ILE A 125 6.26 -9.91 -4.59
CA ILE A 125 7.38 -9.94 -3.62
C ILE A 125 8.32 -8.76 -3.89
N GLU A 126 8.59 -8.45 -5.14
CA GLU A 126 9.39 -7.29 -5.56
C GLU A 126 8.75 -5.98 -5.08
N MET A 127 7.43 -5.85 -5.24
CA MET A 127 6.70 -4.71 -4.68
C MET A 127 6.78 -4.68 -3.15
N ALA A 128 6.80 -5.85 -2.49
CA ALA A 128 6.93 -5.93 -1.04
C ALA A 128 8.30 -5.46 -0.56
N PHE A 129 9.36 -5.79 -1.32
CA PHE A 129 10.70 -5.28 -1.12
C PHE A 129 10.74 -3.75 -1.27
N THR A 130 10.20 -3.21 -2.36
CA THR A 130 10.11 -1.76 -2.58
C THR A 130 9.37 -1.05 -1.44
N ASN A 131 8.23 -1.59 -1.01
CA ASN A 131 7.45 -1.04 0.10
C ASN A 131 8.15 -1.15 1.46
N ALA A 132 9.06 -2.11 1.62
CA ALA A 132 9.92 -2.25 2.78
C ALA A 132 11.20 -1.38 2.70
N GLY A 133 11.39 -0.63 1.61
CA GLY A 133 12.54 0.24 1.38
C GLY A 133 13.75 -0.43 0.73
N LEU A 134 13.60 -1.66 0.21
CA LEU A 134 14.64 -2.34 -0.56
C LEU A 134 14.51 -1.98 -2.05
N HIS A 135 15.62 -1.63 -2.68
CA HIS A 135 15.74 -1.33 -4.10
C HIS A 135 16.40 -2.47 -4.87
N ASP A 136 16.36 -2.43 -6.21
CA ASP A 136 16.93 -3.47 -7.08
C ASP A 136 18.43 -3.71 -6.88
N GLN A 137 19.15 -2.74 -6.28
CA GLN A 137 20.56 -2.88 -5.90
C GLN A 137 20.76 -3.57 -4.54
N ASP A 138 19.74 -3.61 -3.69
CA ASP A 138 19.81 -4.13 -2.33
C ASP A 138 19.58 -5.66 -2.27
N TYR A 139 19.01 -6.24 -3.33
CA TYR A 139 18.80 -7.67 -3.46
C TYR A 139 19.14 -8.19 -4.86
N TYR A 140 19.54 -9.46 -4.96
CA TYR A 140 19.79 -10.10 -6.25
C TYR A 140 18.54 -10.83 -6.76
N LEU A 141 17.91 -10.31 -7.82
CA LEU A 141 16.84 -11.00 -8.56
C LEU A 141 17.43 -11.95 -9.60
N THR A 142 16.95 -13.20 -9.64
CA THR A 142 17.35 -14.17 -10.66
C THR A 142 16.23 -15.14 -11.04
N THR A 143 16.33 -15.69 -12.25
CA THR A 143 15.39 -16.62 -12.88
C THR A 143 16.10 -17.94 -13.20
N PRO A 144 15.40 -19.03 -13.55
CA PRO A 144 15.96 -20.38 -13.60
C PRO A 144 17.14 -20.53 -14.56
N TRP A 145 17.14 -19.77 -15.65
CA TRP A 145 18.12 -19.87 -16.72
C TRP A 145 19.24 -18.82 -16.62
N ALA A 146 19.07 -17.82 -15.74
CA ALA A 146 20.01 -16.71 -15.51
C ALA A 146 20.72 -16.80 -14.15
N ILE A 147 20.66 -17.96 -13.49
CA ILE A 147 21.28 -18.19 -12.18
C ILE A 147 22.78 -17.88 -12.24
N ASN A 148 23.21 -16.96 -11.37
CA ASN A 148 24.60 -16.73 -11.05
C ASN A 148 24.92 -17.25 -9.63
N TRP A 149 25.59 -18.40 -9.56
CA TRP A 149 25.92 -19.04 -8.28
C TRP A 149 26.85 -18.19 -7.41
N SER A 150 27.81 -17.45 -7.98
CA SER A 150 28.73 -16.64 -7.17
C SER A 150 27.97 -15.52 -6.44
N LYS A 151 27.01 -14.88 -7.11
CA LYS A 151 26.13 -13.88 -6.47
C LYS A 151 25.27 -14.49 -5.36
N ILE A 152 24.78 -15.71 -5.52
CA ILE A 152 23.96 -16.40 -4.49
C ILE A 152 24.82 -16.87 -3.31
N SER A 153 25.99 -17.45 -3.58
CA SER A 153 26.78 -18.15 -2.57
C SER A 153 27.77 -17.28 -1.81
N ILE A 154 28.30 -16.21 -2.42
CA ILE A 154 29.33 -15.35 -1.82
C ILE A 154 28.73 -14.06 -1.26
N SER A 155 27.74 -13.48 -1.93
CA SER A 155 27.14 -12.22 -1.48
C SER A 155 26.41 -12.39 -0.16
N LYS A 156 26.46 -11.36 0.69
CA LYS A 156 25.61 -11.25 1.89
C LYS A 156 24.25 -10.62 1.60
N SER A 157 24.09 -9.92 0.47
CA SER A 157 22.83 -9.28 0.08
C SER A 157 21.74 -10.32 -0.18
N PRO A 158 20.49 -10.11 0.26
CA PRO A 158 19.39 -11.03 0.04
C PRO A 158 19.18 -11.32 -1.45
N PHE A 159 18.57 -12.47 -1.77
CA PHE A 159 18.22 -12.79 -3.16
C PHE A 159 16.75 -13.20 -3.30
N LEU A 160 16.18 -12.91 -4.47
CA LEU A 160 14.89 -13.43 -4.92
C LEU A 160 15.12 -14.34 -6.12
N LEU A 161 14.89 -15.63 -5.95
CA LEU A 161 14.98 -16.63 -7.01
C LEU A 161 13.58 -17.05 -7.47
N LYS A 162 13.19 -16.59 -8.65
CA LYS A 162 11.91 -16.94 -9.27
C LYS A 162 12.06 -18.25 -10.02
N LEU A 163 11.75 -19.34 -9.34
CA LEU A 163 12.01 -20.72 -9.72
C LEU A 163 11.37 -21.12 -11.03
N HIS A 164 10.30 -20.46 -11.46
CA HIS A 164 9.61 -20.75 -12.71
C HIS A 164 9.74 -19.62 -13.74
N GLY A 165 10.62 -18.65 -13.51
CA GLY A 165 10.78 -17.49 -14.38
C GLY A 165 9.98 -16.28 -13.92
N ASP A 166 10.08 -15.20 -14.70
CA ASP A 166 9.53 -13.89 -14.38
C ASP A 166 8.54 -13.47 -15.46
N MET A 167 7.42 -12.85 -15.08
CA MET A 167 6.44 -12.37 -16.06
C MET A 167 7.00 -11.32 -17.04
N GLY A 168 8.04 -10.58 -16.64
CA GLY A 168 8.74 -9.63 -17.49
C GLY A 168 9.64 -10.28 -18.54
N ASN A 169 9.88 -11.59 -18.45
CA ASN A 169 10.64 -12.35 -19.45
C ASN A 169 9.99 -13.71 -19.73
N VAL A 170 9.13 -13.75 -20.75
CA VAL A 170 8.37 -14.96 -21.14
C VAL A 170 9.27 -16.12 -21.55
N GLU A 171 10.45 -15.84 -22.10
CA GLU A 171 11.40 -16.85 -22.52
C GLU A 171 11.97 -17.65 -21.33
N ASP A 172 11.92 -17.08 -20.12
CA ASP A 172 12.40 -17.70 -18.91
C ASP A 172 11.39 -18.64 -18.23
N LEU A 173 10.15 -18.70 -18.74
CA LEU A 173 9.08 -19.40 -18.04
C LEU A 173 9.21 -20.93 -18.08
N ILE A 174 9.09 -21.56 -16.90
CA ILE A 174 8.92 -23.00 -16.75
C ILE A 174 7.44 -23.29 -16.61
N ILE A 175 6.82 -23.67 -17.73
CA ILE A 175 5.37 -23.79 -17.84
C ILE A 175 4.94 -25.09 -18.53
N SER A 176 5.72 -25.58 -19.50
CA SER A 176 5.34 -26.69 -20.37
C SER A 176 5.75 -28.06 -19.82
N LYS A 177 5.10 -29.14 -20.27
CA LYS A 177 5.49 -30.52 -19.98
C LYS A 177 6.95 -30.77 -20.33
N GLU A 178 7.38 -30.21 -21.45
CA GLU A 178 8.73 -30.29 -21.98
C GLU A 178 9.75 -29.63 -21.02
N ASP A 179 9.44 -28.44 -20.47
CA ASP A 179 10.29 -27.77 -19.47
C ASP A 179 10.48 -28.65 -18.23
N TYR A 180 9.39 -29.18 -17.65
CA TYR A 180 9.48 -30.08 -16.49
C TYR A 180 10.17 -31.41 -16.81
N HIS A 181 10.05 -31.89 -18.05
CA HIS A 181 10.69 -33.14 -18.48
C HIS A 181 12.21 -32.98 -18.49
N ALA A 182 12.72 -31.88 -19.07
CA ALA A 182 14.15 -31.58 -19.07
C ALA A 182 14.71 -31.56 -17.64
N ILE A 183 14.07 -30.82 -16.73
CA ILE A 183 14.49 -30.75 -15.31
C ILE A 183 14.54 -32.12 -14.66
N LYS A 184 13.53 -32.98 -14.88
CA LYS A 184 13.48 -34.33 -14.32
C LYS A 184 14.60 -35.23 -14.82
N LEU A 185 14.93 -35.17 -16.11
CA LEU A 185 16.01 -35.97 -16.69
C LEU A 185 17.35 -35.61 -16.05
N TYR A 186 17.63 -34.31 -15.93
CA TYR A 186 18.85 -33.81 -15.29
C TYR A 186 18.92 -34.15 -13.79
N ALA A 187 17.85 -33.91 -13.04
CA ALA A 187 17.80 -34.23 -11.62
C ALA A 187 17.99 -35.74 -11.34
N ALA A 188 17.50 -36.60 -12.24
CA ALA A 188 17.70 -38.04 -12.16
C ALA A 188 19.10 -38.50 -12.60
N ARG A 189 20.00 -37.56 -12.96
CA ARG A 189 21.35 -37.82 -13.51
C ARG A 189 21.33 -38.80 -14.68
N LYS A 190 20.25 -38.83 -15.46
CA LYS A 190 20.14 -39.71 -16.62
C LYS A 190 20.97 -39.13 -17.76
N PRO A 191 21.73 -39.95 -18.51
CA PRO A 191 22.43 -39.48 -19.68
C PRO A 191 21.42 -38.89 -20.67
N LEU A 192 21.71 -37.70 -21.17
CA LEU A 192 20.90 -37.11 -22.22
C LEU A 192 21.10 -37.97 -23.47
N LEU A 193 19.99 -38.51 -24.00
CA LEU A 193 20.00 -39.30 -25.23
C LEU A 193 20.46 -38.49 -26.46
N SER A 194 20.52 -37.15 -26.34
CA SER A 194 21.00 -36.24 -27.39
C SER A 194 21.61 -34.97 -26.79
N LYS A 195 22.47 -34.27 -27.56
CA LYS A 195 23.03 -32.97 -27.14
C LYS A 195 21.90 -31.95 -26.90
N PRO A 196 21.96 -31.14 -25.82
CA PRO A 196 20.95 -30.13 -25.53
C PRO A 196 20.86 -29.11 -26.66
N LYS A 197 19.66 -28.92 -27.22
CA LYS A 197 19.40 -28.11 -28.42
C LYS A 197 18.85 -26.74 -28.09
N THR A 198 18.12 -26.60 -26.97
CA THR A 198 17.55 -25.32 -26.55
C THR A 198 18.39 -24.64 -25.45
N PRO A 199 18.33 -23.29 -25.30
CA PRO A 199 18.95 -22.59 -24.17
C PRO A 199 18.47 -23.15 -22.81
N ARG A 200 17.20 -23.54 -22.70
CA ARG A 200 16.61 -24.14 -21.49
C ARG A 200 17.27 -25.48 -21.16
N GLU A 201 17.42 -26.35 -22.15
CA GLU A 201 18.11 -27.64 -21.97
C GLU A 201 19.58 -27.44 -21.59
N LYS A 202 20.26 -26.45 -22.18
CA LYS A 202 21.66 -26.14 -21.84
C LYS A 202 21.83 -25.61 -20.42
N ASN A 203 20.86 -24.85 -19.91
CA ASN A 203 20.92 -24.22 -18.60
C ASN A 203 20.27 -25.04 -17.47
N ALA A 204 19.46 -26.05 -17.78
CA ALA A 204 18.82 -26.92 -16.79
C ALA A 204 19.79 -27.56 -15.76
N PRO A 205 21.03 -27.97 -16.11
CA PRO A 205 22.02 -28.39 -15.11
C PRO A 205 22.32 -27.31 -14.07
N ARG A 206 22.44 -26.04 -14.48
CA ARG A 206 22.70 -24.91 -13.57
C ARG A 206 21.58 -24.74 -12.57
N TYR A 207 20.34 -24.79 -13.05
CA TYR A 207 19.13 -24.73 -12.23
C TYR A 207 19.06 -25.86 -11.21
N VAL A 208 19.18 -27.11 -11.68
CA VAL A 208 19.10 -28.30 -10.82
C VAL A 208 20.22 -28.29 -9.77
N ASN A 209 21.46 -27.98 -10.16
CA ASN A 209 22.59 -27.97 -9.24
C ASN A 209 22.48 -26.86 -8.20
N CYS A 210 22.09 -25.65 -8.61
CA CYS A 210 21.88 -24.53 -7.69
C CYS A 210 20.82 -24.88 -6.62
N LEU A 211 19.67 -25.41 -7.04
CA LEU A 211 18.61 -25.76 -6.08
C LEU A 211 18.97 -26.96 -5.22
N THR A 212 19.67 -27.96 -5.78
CA THR A 212 20.19 -29.08 -4.99
C THR A 212 21.15 -28.56 -3.90
N ALA A 213 22.04 -27.63 -4.25
CA ALA A 213 22.96 -27.02 -3.30
C ALA A 213 22.25 -26.19 -2.22
N LEU A 214 21.29 -25.34 -2.61
CA LEU A 214 20.49 -24.54 -1.66
C LEU A 214 19.69 -25.44 -0.70
N MET A 215 18.97 -26.44 -1.22
CA MET A 215 18.20 -27.37 -0.38
C MET A 215 19.08 -28.25 0.51
N SER A 216 20.33 -28.51 0.13
CA SER A 216 21.25 -29.33 0.93
C SER A 216 22.02 -28.53 1.97
N THR A 217 22.01 -27.19 1.89
CA THR A 217 22.80 -26.31 2.78
C THR A 217 21.96 -25.34 3.61
N HIS A 218 20.69 -25.14 3.26
CA HIS A 218 19.80 -24.19 3.94
C HIS A 218 18.52 -24.87 4.45
N ILE A 219 17.99 -24.33 5.55
CA ILE A 219 16.65 -24.64 6.04
C ILE A 219 15.65 -23.96 5.11
N LEU A 220 14.74 -24.74 4.51
CA LEU A 220 13.70 -24.23 3.62
C LEU A 220 12.37 -24.17 4.36
N ILE A 221 11.73 -23.00 4.41
CA ILE A 221 10.41 -22.78 4.98
C ILE A 221 9.43 -22.50 3.85
N SER A 222 8.52 -23.43 3.54
CA SER A 222 7.55 -23.25 2.47
C SER A 222 6.22 -22.71 2.98
N ILE A 223 5.75 -21.58 2.42
CA ILE A 223 4.51 -20.90 2.81
C ILE A 223 3.56 -20.86 1.60
N GLY A 224 2.36 -21.43 1.75
CA GLY A 224 1.35 -21.43 0.68
C GLY A 224 1.79 -22.19 -0.59
N PHE A 225 2.87 -22.96 -0.51
CA PHE A 225 3.45 -23.74 -1.60
C PHE A 225 2.90 -25.17 -1.61
N ARG A 226 2.70 -25.72 -2.81
CA ARG A 226 2.29 -27.11 -2.98
C ARG A 226 3.50 -27.96 -3.34
N TRP A 227 3.92 -28.84 -2.44
CA TRP A 227 4.96 -29.85 -2.68
C TRP A 227 4.59 -30.91 -3.73
N THR A 228 3.51 -30.70 -4.49
CA THR A 228 3.18 -31.48 -5.67
C THR A 228 3.98 -31.09 -6.91
N ASP A 229 4.64 -29.93 -6.88
CA ASP A 229 5.41 -29.41 -8.01
C ASP A 229 6.42 -30.43 -8.57
N PRO A 230 6.41 -30.71 -9.89
CA PRO A 230 7.27 -31.73 -10.47
C PRO A 230 8.76 -31.40 -10.46
N ALA A 231 9.15 -30.13 -10.60
CA ALA A 231 10.55 -29.70 -10.62
C ALA A 231 11.15 -29.81 -9.21
N ILE A 232 10.47 -29.25 -8.22
CA ILE A 232 10.89 -29.31 -6.81
C ILE A 232 10.94 -30.75 -6.30
N LYS A 233 9.96 -31.59 -6.64
CA LYS A 233 10.01 -33.02 -6.32
C LYS A 233 11.22 -33.73 -6.91
N ALA A 234 11.65 -33.35 -8.11
CA ALA A 234 12.79 -33.98 -8.76
C ALA A 234 14.09 -33.64 -8.02
N ILE A 235 14.27 -32.37 -7.65
CA ILE A 235 15.45 -31.90 -6.91
C ILE A 235 15.53 -32.54 -5.52
N ILE A 236 14.42 -32.57 -4.79
CA ILE A 236 14.34 -33.23 -3.48
C ILE A 236 14.76 -34.71 -3.54
N ARG A 237 14.31 -35.44 -4.57
CA ARG A 237 14.70 -36.83 -4.76
C ARG A 237 16.18 -36.95 -5.10
N ALA A 238 16.72 -36.01 -5.88
CA ALA A 238 18.14 -35.97 -6.18
C ALA A 238 18.97 -35.78 -4.91
N SER A 239 18.64 -34.83 -4.03
CA SER A 239 19.34 -34.63 -2.75
C SER A 239 19.32 -35.88 -1.89
N LYS A 240 18.17 -36.56 -1.75
CA LYS A 240 18.08 -37.82 -1.01
C LYS A 240 18.89 -38.96 -1.60
N SER A 241 18.91 -39.06 -2.93
CA SER A 241 19.71 -40.08 -3.59
C SER A 241 21.21 -39.90 -3.30
N ILE A 242 21.65 -38.69 -2.95
CA ILE A 242 23.05 -38.37 -2.66
C ILE A 242 23.37 -38.55 -1.18
N PHE A 243 22.54 -38.00 -0.29
CA PHE A 243 22.83 -37.89 1.15
C PHE A 243 22.06 -38.89 2.03
N GLY A 244 21.17 -39.70 1.45
CA GLY A 244 20.35 -40.65 2.19
C GLY A 244 19.41 -39.96 3.17
N ASP A 245 19.37 -40.45 4.41
CA ASP A 245 18.59 -39.88 5.51
C ASP A 245 19.27 -38.70 6.22
N ASN A 246 20.53 -38.40 5.89
CA ASN A 246 21.32 -37.31 6.48
C ASN A 246 21.09 -35.99 5.73
N VAL A 247 19.82 -35.61 5.56
CA VAL A 247 19.40 -34.37 4.87
C VAL A 247 18.92 -33.33 5.88
N ILE A 248 19.06 -32.05 5.55
CA ILE A 248 18.53 -30.94 6.34
C ILE A 248 17.01 -31.08 6.44
N GLN A 249 16.46 -30.83 7.63
CA GLN A 249 15.03 -30.77 7.86
C GLN A 249 14.46 -29.46 7.30
N HIS A 250 13.45 -29.57 6.45
CA HIS A 250 12.71 -28.42 5.92
C HIS A 250 11.36 -28.26 6.64
N TYR A 251 10.65 -27.16 6.40
CA TYR A 251 9.39 -26.85 7.06
C TYR A 251 8.34 -26.46 6.04
N ALA A 252 7.12 -26.93 6.24
CA ALA A 252 6.01 -26.63 5.35
C ALA A 252 4.76 -26.19 6.11
N ILE A 253 4.25 -25.01 5.77
CA ILE A 253 3.10 -24.41 6.44
C ILE A 253 1.94 -24.32 5.46
N PHE A 254 0.83 -24.96 5.81
CA PHE A 254 -0.36 -25.05 4.97
C PHE A 254 -1.58 -24.42 5.64
N ASN A 255 -2.44 -23.81 4.84
CA ASN A 255 -3.75 -23.36 5.30
C ASN A 255 -4.74 -24.54 5.37
N ARG A 256 -5.36 -24.77 6.53
CA ARG A 256 -6.26 -25.90 6.80
C ARG A 256 -7.52 -25.88 5.92
N LYS A 257 -8.16 -24.72 5.75
CA LYS A 257 -9.40 -24.56 4.95
C LYS A 257 -9.21 -24.93 3.48
N THR A 258 -8.05 -24.61 2.90
CA THR A 258 -7.73 -24.95 1.50
C THR A 258 -7.23 -26.39 1.29
N SER A 259 -6.93 -27.09 2.39
CA SER A 259 -6.33 -28.43 2.41
C SER A 259 -7.37 -29.55 2.61
N SER A 260 -8.66 -29.24 2.53
CA SER A 260 -9.86 -30.02 2.89
C SER A 260 -10.05 -31.42 2.26
N SER A 261 -9.04 -32.01 1.62
CA SER A 261 -9.08 -33.42 1.21
C SER A 261 -8.15 -34.22 2.13
N ASN A 262 -8.70 -35.14 2.93
CA ASN A 262 -7.95 -36.11 3.74
C ASN A 262 -6.83 -36.82 2.93
N GLU A 263 -7.02 -37.00 1.63
CA GLU A 263 -6.03 -37.56 0.70
C GLU A 263 -4.79 -36.67 0.45
N LYS A 264 -4.94 -35.33 0.53
CA LYS A 264 -3.83 -34.36 0.43
C LYS A 264 -3.01 -34.32 1.72
N LEU A 265 -3.68 -34.41 2.87
CA LEU A 265 -3.04 -34.59 4.18
C LEU A 265 -2.25 -35.90 4.23
N LEU A 266 -2.79 -36.99 3.68
CA LEU A 266 -2.10 -38.28 3.52
C LEU A 266 -0.89 -38.18 2.56
N LYS A 267 -0.98 -37.47 1.43
CA LYS A 267 0.16 -37.25 0.51
C LYS A 267 1.26 -36.37 1.12
N CYS A 268 0.92 -35.36 1.92
CA CYS A 268 1.91 -34.57 2.65
C CYS A 268 2.52 -35.36 3.82
N SER A 269 1.74 -36.19 4.52
CA SER A 269 2.27 -37.12 5.53
C SER A 269 3.25 -38.15 4.93
N ARG A 270 3.14 -38.50 3.64
CA ARG A 270 4.16 -39.30 2.94
C ARG A 270 5.47 -38.54 2.71
N ILE A 271 5.42 -37.21 2.57
CA ILE A 271 6.59 -36.33 2.53
C ILE A 271 7.20 -36.24 3.94
N GLY A 272 6.38 -36.12 4.98
CA GLY A 272 6.81 -36.23 6.39
C GLY A 272 7.42 -37.60 6.73
N ARG A 273 6.84 -38.72 6.27
CA ARG A 273 7.42 -40.08 6.37
C ARG A 273 8.74 -40.23 5.65
N SER A 274 9.02 -39.34 4.71
CA SER A 274 10.28 -39.32 3.99
C SER A 274 11.31 -38.43 4.70
N LYS A 275 11.07 -37.97 5.94
CA LYS A 275 11.97 -37.13 6.77
C LYS A 275 12.39 -35.81 6.13
N LEU A 276 11.66 -35.31 5.14
CA LEU A 276 12.02 -34.05 4.46
C LEU A 276 11.61 -32.81 5.24
N GLY A 277 10.71 -32.93 6.20
CA GLY A 277 10.32 -31.76 6.96
C GLY A 277 9.15 -31.92 7.93
N ALA A 278 9.11 -31.00 8.90
CA ALA A 278 7.99 -30.81 9.79
C ALA A 278 6.87 -30.03 9.07
N ILE A 279 5.62 -30.39 9.36
CA ILE A 279 4.44 -29.84 8.70
C ILE A 279 3.58 -29.13 9.73
N GLY A 280 3.44 -27.81 9.56
CA GLY A 280 2.53 -26.97 10.34
C GLY A 280 1.24 -26.69 9.57
N TYR A 281 0.13 -26.56 10.30
CA TYR A 281 -1.16 -26.15 9.75
C TYR A 281 -1.66 -24.89 10.43
N VAL A 282 -2.02 -23.89 9.63
CA VAL A 282 -2.62 -22.64 10.11
C VAL A 282 -4.08 -22.57 9.66
N ASP A 283 -4.94 -22.04 10.52
CA ASP A 283 -6.34 -21.81 10.16
C ASP A 283 -6.49 -20.47 9.41
N GLU A 284 -5.64 -19.50 9.73
CA GLU A 284 -5.62 -18.15 9.19
C GLU A 284 -4.20 -17.69 8.83
N TYR A 285 -4.07 -16.79 7.85
CA TYR A 285 -2.76 -16.23 7.47
C TYR A 285 -2.13 -15.34 8.56
N LYS A 286 -2.87 -14.97 9.62
CA LYS A 286 -2.34 -14.25 10.78
C LYS A 286 -1.27 -15.05 11.54
N ASP A 287 -1.39 -16.38 11.57
CA ASP A 287 -0.43 -17.25 12.25
C ASP A 287 0.92 -17.26 11.51
N ILE A 288 0.89 -17.11 10.18
CA ILE A 288 2.10 -16.97 9.35
C ILE A 288 2.79 -15.63 9.63
N TRP A 289 2.03 -14.57 9.89
CA TRP A 289 2.59 -13.27 10.25
C TRP A 289 3.39 -13.34 11.58
N VAL A 290 2.87 -14.00 12.61
CA VAL A 290 3.60 -14.19 13.88
C VAL A 290 4.94 -14.89 13.66
N LEU A 291 4.95 -15.95 12.86
CA LEU A 291 6.19 -16.65 12.50
C LEU A 291 7.18 -15.71 11.79
N LEU A 292 6.75 -15.00 10.75
CA LEU A 292 7.64 -14.10 10.00
C LEU A 292 8.19 -12.97 10.88
N ARG A 293 7.41 -12.49 11.85
CA ARG A 293 7.86 -11.46 12.81
C ARG A 293 8.96 -12.00 13.71
N ASN A 294 8.78 -13.22 14.21
CA ASN A 294 9.78 -13.86 15.05
C ASN A 294 11.06 -14.16 14.26
N LEU A 295 10.95 -14.58 12.99
CA LEU A 295 12.11 -14.72 12.10
C LEU A 295 12.82 -13.38 11.89
N ALA A 296 12.07 -12.29 11.69
CA ALA A 296 12.64 -10.95 11.55
C ALA A 296 13.43 -10.52 12.79
N ARG A 297 12.91 -10.82 13.98
CA ARG A 297 13.58 -10.55 15.28
C ARG A 297 14.84 -11.38 15.49
N LEU A 298 14.85 -12.64 15.06
CA LEU A 298 16.05 -13.48 15.12
C LEU A 298 17.15 -12.91 14.22
N SER A 299 16.78 -12.37 13.05
CA SER A 299 17.72 -11.75 12.12
C SER A 299 18.19 -10.36 12.55
N ASN A 300 17.32 -9.60 13.22
CA ASN A 300 17.58 -8.24 13.68
C ASN A 300 16.99 -8.06 15.09
N PRO A 301 17.80 -8.11 16.16
CA PRO A 301 17.33 -7.93 17.54
C PRO A 301 16.63 -6.60 17.78
N ASP A 302 17.02 -5.54 17.05
CA ASP A 302 16.41 -4.21 17.11
C ASP A 302 15.14 -4.09 16.26
N PHE A 303 14.65 -5.21 15.69
CA PHE A 303 13.43 -5.20 14.89
C PHE A 303 12.27 -4.63 15.72
N PRO A 304 11.58 -3.59 15.23
CA PRO A 304 10.59 -2.86 16.02
C PRO A 304 9.48 -3.78 16.51
N ASN A 305 8.90 -3.43 17.66
CA ASN A 305 7.76 -4.16 18.22
C ASN A 305 6.48 -3.81 17.46
N LEU A 306 6.40 -4.26 16.20
CA LEU A 306 5.23 -4.04 15.35
C LEU A 306 4.05 -4.88 15.88
N SER A 307 3.04 -4.20 16.42
CA SER A 307 1.74 -4.77 16.76
C SER A 307 0.79 -4.71 15.57
N LEU A 308 -0.17 -5.63 15.52
CA LEU A 308 -1.36 -5.47 14.68
C LEU A 308 -2.39 -4.65 15.46
N LYS A 309 -3.39 -4.08 14.78
CA LYS A 309 -4.50 -3.43 15.50
C LYS A 309 -5.19 -4.46 16.41
N PRO A 310 -5.63 -4.12 17.63
CA PRO A 310 -6.19 -5.08 18.57
C PRO A 310 -7.35 -5.93 18.00
N HIS A 311 -8.20 -5.35 17.17
CA HIS A 311 -9.29 -6.09 16.48
C HIS A 311 -8.80 -7.02 15.37
N ILE A 312 -7.69 -6.71 14.73
CA ILE A 312 -7.03 -7.61 13.77
C ILE A 312 -6.34 -8.76 14.53
N GLU A 313 -5.70 -8.46 15.66
CA GLU A 313 -5.10 -9.49 16.54
C GLU A 313 -6.15 -10.48 17.07
N ARG A 314 -7.33 -9.97 17.43
CA ARG A 314 -8.49 -10.78 17.84
C ARG A 314 -9.16 -11.53 16.68
N GLY A 315 -8.77 -11.27 15.43
CA GLY A 315 -9.34 -11.92 14.24
C GLY A 315 -10.75 -11.45 13.88
N GLU A 316 -11.18 -10.29 14.39
CA GLU A 316 -12.51 -9.72 14.16
C GLU A 316 -12.64 -9.20 12.73
N VAL A 317 -11.54 -8.80 12.11
CA VAL A 317 -11.49 -8.26 10.74
C VAL A 317 -10.28 -8.82 10.01
N ASN A 318 -10.46 -9.26 8.76
CA ASN A 318 -9.35 -9.61 7.88
C ASN A 318 -8.48 -8.36 7.65
N PRO A 319 -7.14 -8.42 7.81
CA PRO A 319 -6.29 -7.27 7.57
C PRO A 319 -6.53 -6.59 6.22
N ALA A 320 -6.84 -7.34 5.16
CA ALA A 320 -7.16 -6.78 3.85
C ALA A 320 -8.45 -5.92 3.85
N ASP A 321 -9.43 -6.27 4.68
CA ASP A 321 -10.74 -5.60 4.76
C ASP A 321 -10.68 -4.37 5.70
N ASP A 322 -9.88 -4.41 6.77
CA ASP A 322 -9.62 -3.23 7.61
C ASP A 322 -8.85 -2.13 6.86
N LEU A 323 -8.02 -2.54 5.89
CA LEU A 323 -7.24 -1.66 5.02
C LEU A 323 -8.05 -1.07 3.86
N ALA A 324 -9.20 -1.68 3.52
CA ALA A 324 -10.14 -1.16 2.53
C ALA A 324 -11.09 -0.09 3.10
N ARG A 325 -10.99 0.22 4.42
CA ARG A 325 -11.81 1.26 5.04
C ARG A 325 -11.52 2.62 4.40
N PRO A 326 -12.56 3.42 4.13
CA PRO A 326 -12.42 4.67 3.40
C PRO A 326 -11.44 5.62 4.09
N PHE A 327 -10.84 6.46 3.25
CA PHE A 327 -10.00 7.57 3.66
C PHE A 327 -10.89 8.56 4.40
N TRP A 328 -10.76 8.67 5.72
CA TRP A 328 -11.50 9.65 6.50
C TRP A 328 -10.66 10.91 6.57
N LEU A 329 -11.03 11.85 5.72
CA LEU A 329 -10.53 13.22 5.68
C LEU A 329 -11.30 14.05 6.72
N TYR A 330 -11.42 13.52 7.95
CA TYR A 330 -12.13 14.20 9.02
C TYR A 330 -11.13 14.68 10.05
N PRO A 331 -11.28 15.92 10.56
CA PRO A 331 -10.66 16.30 11.81
C PRO A 331 -11.21 15.37 12.89
N ALA A 332 -10.40 14.41 13.32
CA ALA A 332 -10.78 13.57 14.45
C ALA A 332 -10.62 14.40 15.72
N THR A 333 -11.73 14.84 16.31
CA THR A 333 -11.76 15.19 17.73
C THR A 333 -11.47 13.89 18.52
N PRO A 334 -10.44 13.86 19.38
CA PRO A 334 -10.18 12.67 20.20
C PRO A 334 -11.42 12.35 21.03
N ARG A 335 -11.86 11.08 20.99
CA ARG A 335 -13.00 10.63 21.82
C ARG A 335 -12.60 10.67 23.30
N PRO A 336 -13.43 11.24 24.18
CA PRO A 336 -13.18 11.30 25.63
C PRO A 336 -12.87 9.92 26.24
N ASP A 337 -13.54 8.88 25.72
CA ASP A 337 -13.67 7.55 26.33
C ASP A 337 -12.40 6.68 26.21
N THR A 338 -11.37 7.14 25.48
CA THR A 338 -10.06 6.47 25.38
C THR A 338 -8.96 7.14 26.20
N LEU A 339 -9.27 8.20 26.93
CA LEU A 339 -8.31 9.06 27.64
C LEU A 339 -8.13 8.66 29.11
N GLU A 340 -7.72 7.42 29.37
CA GLU A 340 -7.10 7.11 30.65
C GLU A 340 -5.57 7.31 30.54
N GLN A 341 -5.09 8.33 31.29
CA GLN A 341 -3.70 8.53 31.74
C GLN A 341 -2.71 9.23 30.78
N LYS A 342 -2.68 10.57 30.83
CA LYS A 342 -1.51 11.44 31.14
C LYS A 342 -1.89 12.92 30.88
N GLU A 343 -2.48 13.56 31.88
CA GLU A 343 -3.07 14.90 31.78
C GLU A 343 -2.08 16.09 31.78
N SER A 344 -0.76 15.89 31.78
CA SER A 344 0.17 17.02 31.98
C SER A 344 0.84 17.60 30.72
N GLU A 345 0.62 17.05 29.52
CA GLU A 345 1.31 17.52 28.30
C GLU A 345 0.46 17.55 27.01
N PHE A 346 -0.84 17.22 27.07
CA PHE A 346 -1.66 17.09 25.86
C PHE A 346 -2.28 18.43 25.42
N CYS A 347 -1.64 19.10 24.46
CA CYS A 347 -2.31 20.12 23.66
C CYS A 347 -3.30 19.44 22.72
N PRO A 348 -4.61 19.77 22.74
CA PRO A 348 -5.53 19.26 21.72
C PRO A 348 -5.03 19.72 20.34
N ARG A 349 -4.97 18.79 19.39
CA ARG A 349 -4.48 19.00 18.02
C ARG A 349 -5.48 18.38 17.05
N MET A 350 -5.78 19.07 15.95
CA MET A 350 -6.58 18.50 14.87
C MET A 350 -5.71 17.49 14.09
N LEU A 351 -6.18 16.26 13.95
CA LEU A 351 -5.44 15.20 13.26
C LEU A 351 -6.15 14.85 11.95
N TYR A 352 -5.47 15.05 10.84
CA TYR A 352 -5.88 14.44 9.57
C TYR A 352 -5.26 13.06 9.51
N VAL A 353 -6.05 12.05 9.86
CA VAL A 353 -5.60 10.65 9.80
C VAL A 353 -5.70 10.17 8.35
N LEU A 354 -4.58 10.19 7.65
CA LEU A 354 -4.45 9.60 6.34
C LEU A 354 -4.35 8.09 6.52
N HIS A 355 -5.46 7.39 6.28
CA HIS A 355 -5.44 5.93 6.25
C HIS A 355 -4.50 5.49 5.12
N PRO A 356 -3.57 4.54 5.37
CA PRO A 356 -2.71 4.03 4.31
C PRO A 356 -3.59 3.52 3.18
N VAL A 357 -3.59 4.23 2.06
CA VAL A 357 -3.94 3.62 0.78
C VAL A 357 -2.93 2.50 0.61
N TYR A 358 -3.40 1.35 0.14
CA TYR A 358 -2.64 0.11 -0.01
C TYR A 358 -1.33 0.23 -0.85
N ASN A 359 -1.03 1.43 -1.36
CA ASN A 359 0.14 1.84 -2.13
C ASN A 359 0.69 3.23 -1.69
N ALA A 360 0.66 3.61 -0.42
CA ALA A 360 1.50 4.71 0.06
C ALA A 360 2.97 4.27 -0.06
N ASN A 361 3.49 4.29 -1.29
CA ASN A 361 4.87 4.03 -1.62
C ASN A 361 5.72 5.09 -0.91
N ARG A 362 7.03 4.83 -0.81
CA ARG A 362 8.02 5.79 -0.33
C ARG A 362 7.80 7.20 -0.89
N ASP A 363 7.34 7.32 -2.14
CA ASP A 363 7.03 8.59 -2.79
C ASP A 363 5.92 9.37 -2.07
N VAL A 364 4.86 8.70 -1.61
CA VAL A 364 3.78 9.33 -0.83
C VAL A 364 4.29 9.78 0.54
N ILE A 365 5.15 8.98 1.18
CA ILE A 365 5.74 9.32 2.48
C ILE A 365 6.69 10.51 2.34
N VAL A 366 7.56 10.48 1.33
CA VAL A 366 8.49 11.57 1.02
C VAL A 366 7.71 12.84 0.68
N TRP A 367 6.65 12.71 -0.11
CA TRP A 367 5.74 13.81 -0.41
C TRP A 367 5.08 14.36 0.86
N LEU A 368 4.49 13.52 1.71
CA LEU A 368 3.83 13.95 2.95
C LEU A 368 4.79 14.68 3.88
N LYS A 369 6.03 14.17 4.03
CA LYS A 369 7.09 14.81 4.82
C LYS A 369 7.47 16.16 4.22
N ARG A 370 7.63 16.24 2.90
CA ARG A 370 7.94 17.49 2.19
C ARG A 370 6.80 18.50 2.35
N HIS A 371 5.56 18.08 2.16
CA HIS A 371 4.37 18.93 2.24
C HIS A 371 4.15 19.45 3.67
N ALA A 372 4.23 18.59 4.69
CA ALA A 372 4.16 19.00 6.10
C ALA A 372 5.23 20.04 6.43
N LYS A 373 6.48 19.83 5.99
CA LYS A 373 7.59 20.77 6.17
C LYS A 373 7.37 22.10 5.43
N GLN A 374 6.89 22.07 4.18
CA GLN A 374 6.61 23.28 3.41
C GLN A 374 5.50 24.11 4.04
N ARG A 375 4.42 23.48 4.55
CA ARG A 375 3.36 24.17 5.30
C ARG A 375 3.91 24.80 6.58
N GLN A 376 4.70 24.07 7.35
CA GLN A 376 5.36 24.61 8.56
C GLN A 376 6.25 25.82 8.26
N GLU A 377 7.05 25.78 7.18
CA GLU A 377 8.06 26.81 6.91
C GLU A 377 7.44 28.07 6.32
N ARG A 378 6.56 27.91 5.33
CA ARG A 378 6.12 29.03 4.50
C ARG A 378 4.75 29.61 4.96
N LEU A 379 3.88 28.84 5.63
CA LEU A 379 2.57 29.33 6.11
C LEU A 379 2.54 29.73 7.59
N LYS A 380 3.67 29.60 8.30
CA LYS A 380 3.82 29.92 9.74
C LYS A 380 3.31 31.31 10.16
N GLY A 381 3.34 32.28 9.24
CA GLY A 381 2.94 33.68 9.48
C GLY A 381 1.57 34.05 8.93
N VAL A 382 0.79 33.07 8.43
CA VAL A 382 -0.56 33.29 7.89
C VAL A 382 -1.58 32.77 8.91
N ASN A 383 -1.92 33.60 9.89
CA ASN A 383 -2.84 33.21 10.99
C ASN A 383 -4.22 32.74 10.50
N GLN A 384 -4.64 33.22 9.33
CA GLN A 384 -5.88 32.84 8.64
C GLN A 384 -5.82 31.46 7.95
N VAL A 385 -4.77 30.68 8.16
CA VAL A 385 -4.63 29.32 7.60
C VAL A 385 -4.40 28.33 8.72
N VAL A 386 -4.98 27.13 8.54
CA VAL A 386 -4.78 26.01 9.46
C VAL A 386 -3.31 25.63 9.54
N GLN A 387 -2.70 25.94 10.68
CA GLN A 387 -1.29 25.70 10.95
C GLN A 387 -0.99 24.21 11.01
N CYS A 388 0.01 23.77 10.25
CA CYS A 388 0.52 22.40 10.29
C CYS A 388 1.75 22.35 11.19
N TYR A 389 1.73 21.48 12.20
CA TYR A 389 2.83 21.22 13.13
C TYR A 389 3.67 20.02 12.76
N GLY A 390 3.26 19.20 11.78
CA GLY A 390 4.10 18.13 11.25
C GLY A 390 3.35 16.90 10.79
N LEU A 391 4.10 15.82 10.59
CA LEU A 391 3.61 14.52 10.19
C LEU A 391 4.04 13.49 11.23
N GLU A 392 3.07 12.84 11.86
CA GLU A 392 3.29 11.69 12.73
C GLU A 392 3.05 10.40 11.93
N ILE A 393 3.87 9.40 12.19
CA ILE A 393 3.78 8.09 11.54
C ILE A 393 3.72 7.04 12.62
N SER A 394 2.69 6.18 12.60
CA SER A 394 2.58 5.13 13.61
C SER A 394 3.60 4.01 13.40
N ASP A 395 4.11 3.46 14.51
CA ASP A 395 4.98 2.28 14.54
C ASP A 395 4.21 0.97 14.33
N ASP A 396 3.18 1.01 13.49
CA ASP A 396 2.37 -0.16 13.13
C ASP A 396 2.97 -0.85 11.91
N LEU A 397 2.75 -2.16 11.79
CA LEU A 397 3.11 -2.91 10.57
C LEU A 397 2.45 -2.33 9.31
N VAL A 398 1.28 -1.71 9.47
CA VAL A 398 0.66 -0.88 8.46
C VAL A 398 0.58 0.54 9.01
N PRO A 399 1.55 1.41 8.67
CA PRO A 399 1.71 2.72 9.28
C PRO A 399 0.53 3.59 8.91
N ARG A 400 0.01 4.31 9.90
CA ARG A 400 -0.90 5.43 9.71
C ARG A 400 -0.07 6.69 9.63
N TYR A 401 -0.51 7.59 8.78
CA TYR A 401 0.09 8.91 8.65
C TYR A 401 -0.91 9.91 9.22
N ALA A 402 -0.47 10.78 10.11
CA ALA A 402 -1.31 11.83 10.66
C ALA A 402 -0.64 13.18 10.42
N LEU A 403 -1.27 14.04 9.61
CA LEU A 403 -0.89 15.45 9.62
C LEU A 403 -1.42 16.06 10.90
N VAL A 404 -0.50 16.62 11.67
CA VAL A 404 -0.79 17.24 12.95
C VAL A 404 -0.98 18.73 12.71
N CYS A 405 -2.20 19.20 12.93
CA CYS A 405 -2.57 20.59 12.72
C CYS A 405 -3.01 21.26 14.03
N GLU A 406 -3.13 22.58 13.99
CA GLU A 406 -3.74 23.34 15.07
C GLU A 406 -5.15 22.86 15.37
N TYR A 407 -5.51 22.90 16.64
CA TYR A 407 -6.86 22.63 17.09
C TYR A 407 -7.67 23.92 17.07
N LEU A 408 -8.86 23.85 16.50
CA LEU A 408 -9.74 25.00 16.31
C LEU A 408 -10.89 24.93 17.32
N ASP A 409 -10.57 25.26 18.57
CA ASP A 409 -11.54 25.17 19.67
C ASP A 409 -12.67 26.19 19.52
N GLY A 410 -13.92 25.71 19.48
CA GLY A 410 -15.10 26.55 19.25
C GLY A 410 -15.21 27.14 17.84
N TRP A 411 -14.41 26.65 16.89
CA TRP A 411 -14.58 26.98 15.47
C TRP A 411 -15.47 25.94 14.80
N GLU A 412 -16.27 26.39 13.82
CA GLU A 412 -17.16 25.54 13.05
C GLU A 412 -16.84 25.68 11.56
N ARG A 413 -17.09 24.64 10.76
CA ARG A 413 -17.00 24.77 9.30
C ARG A 413 -18.14 25.65 8.82
N TRP A 414 -17.89 26.50 7.83
CA TRP A 414 -18.91 27.35 7.24
C TRP A 414 -20.18 26.56 6.87
N ALA A 415 -20.02 25.44 6.16
CA ALA A 415 -21.15 24.63 5.70
C ALA A 415 -21.96 24.01 6.84
N ASP A 416 -21.32 23.75 7.99
CA ASP A 416 -21.99 23.25 9.19
C ASP A 416 -22.67 24.40 9.94
N LEU A 417 -22.00 25.54 10.11
CA LEU A 417 -22.55 26.75 10.73
C LEU A 417 -23.80 27.26 9.99
N GLU A 418 -23.74 27.32 8.67
CA GLU A 418 -24.87 27.72 7.82
C GLU A 418 -26.06 26.74 7.90
N ARG A 419 -25.78 25.44 8.04
CA ARG A 419 -26.82 24.41 8.16
C ARG A 419 -27.45 24.39 9.54
N ASP A 420 -26.64 24.46 10.58
CA ASP A 420 -27.04 24.16 11.96
C ASP A 420 -27.42 25.44 12.72
N ASN A 421 -26.80 26.58 12.42
CA ASN A 421 -27.05 27.89 13.05
C ASN A 421 -27.16 29.03 12.00
N PRO A 422 -28.09 28.96 11.02
CA PRO A 422 -28.18 29.93 9.93
C PRO A 422 -28.36 31.38 10.41
N ASP A 423 -29.04 31.59 11.53
CA ASP A 423 -29.26 32.92 12.13
C ASP A 423 -27.96 33.63 12.52
N GLU A 424 -26.86 32.91 12.75
CA GLU A 424 -25.57 33.49 13.12
C GLU A 424 -24.80 34.09 11.93
N VAL A 425 -25.20 33.73 10.70
CA VAL A 425 -24.54 34.11 9.45
C VAL A 425 -25.52 34.59 8.38
N LYS A 426 -26.79 34.86 8.71
CA LYS A 426 -27.80 35.31 7.75
C LYS A 426 -27.61 36.75 7.27
N ASP A 427 -27.04 37.60 8.12
CA ASP A 427 -26.92 39.04 7.85
C ASP A 427 -25.89 39.31 6.75
N LEU A 428 -26.23 40.20 5.81
CA LEU A 428 -25.35 40.54 4.68
C LEU A 428 -23.99 41.07 5.15
N SER A 429 -23.98 41.92 6.18
CA SER A 429 -22.75 42.47 6.77
C SER A 429 -21.78 41.37 7.25
N THR A 430 -22.32 40.34 7.93
CA THR A 430 -21.53 39.20 8.44
C THR A 430 -20.96 38.38 7.30
N ARG A 431 -21.77 38.08 6.27
CA ARG A 431 -21.32 37.31 5.11
C ARG A 431 -20.26 38.06 4.28
N VAL A 432 -20.40 39.38 4.14
CA VAL A 432 -19.41 40.24 3.47
C VAL A 432 -18.11 40.28 4.25
N ASP A 433 -18.16 40.41 5.57
CA ASP A 433 -16.96 40.37 6.43
C ASP A 433 -16.21 39.03 6.30
N LEU A 434 -16.95 37.92 6.24
CA LEU A 434 -16.37 36.59 6.02
C LEU A 434 -15.75 36.46 4.62
N ALA A 435 -16.42 36.96 3.57
CA ALA A 435 -15.88 37.00 2.22
C ALA A 435 -14.59 37.84 2.12
N ILE A 436 -14.54 38.99 2.80
CA ILE A 436 -13.35 39.85 2.90
C ILE A 436 -12.19 39.07 3.52
N GLU A 437 -12.39 38.46 4.69
CA GLU A 437 -11.33 37.77 5.41
C GLU A 437 -10.80 36.53 4.66
N VAL A 438 -11.70 35.74 4.04
CA VAL A 438 -11.31 34.59 3.19
C VAL A 438 -10.50 35.07 1.99
N THR A 439 -10.92 36.14 1.32
CA THR A 439 -10.22 36.69 0.16
C THR A 439 -8.84 37.24 0.53
N LYS A 440 -8.74 37.96 1.66
CA LYS A 440 -7.46 38.46 2.18
C LYS A 440 -6.51 37.31 2.52
N ALA A 441 -7.02 36.24 3.14
CA ALA A 441 -6.25 35.05 3.45
C ALA A 441 -5.71 34.37 2.18
N MET A 442 -6.57 34.16 1.18
CA MET A 442 -6.17 33.55 -0.09
C MET A 442 -5.15 34.41 -0.85
N ASN A 443 -5.37 35.73 -0.96
CA ASN A 443 -4.45 36.65 -1.61
C ASN A 443 -3.06 36.66 -0.92
N LYS A 444 -3.04 36.60 0.42
CA LYS A 444 -1.79 36.49 1.18
C LYS A 444 -1.05 35.19 0.89
N CYS A 445 -1.76 34.07 0.71
CA CYS A 445 -1.17 32.80 0.30
C CYS A 445 -0.60 32.86 -1.11
N HIS A 446 -1.36 33.40 -2.08
CA HIS A 446 -0.92 33.59 -3.48
C HIS A 446 0.38 34.42 -3.55
N LYS A 447 0.45 35.53 -2.80
CA LYS A 447 1.67 36.38 -2.72
C LYS A 447 2.89 35.67 -2.12
N GLN A 448 2.68 34.60 -1.36
CA GLN A 448 3.75 33.73 -0.83
C GLN A 448 4.03 32.53 -1.75
N GLY A 449 3.45 32.51 -2.95
CA GLY A 449 3.57 31.45 -3.94
C GLY A 449 2.83 30.17 -3.55
N PHE A 450 1.80 30.26 -2.70
CA PHE A 450 0.93 29.14 -2.35
C PHE A 450 -0.41 29.24 -3.01
N LYS A 451 -0.89 28.11 -3.49
CA LYS A 451 -2.20 27.95 -4.11
C LYS A 451 -3.00 26.98 -3.27
N HIS A 452 -4.30 27.16 -3.22
CA HIS A 452 -5.17 26.19 -2.56
C HIS A 452 -5.48 25.02 -3.50
N GLY A 453 -5.78 25.31 -4.77
CA GLY A 453 -6.08 24.45 -5.91
C GLY A 453 -7.37 23.63 -5.83
N LEU A 454 -7.85 23.30 -4.63
CA LEU A 454 -9.16 22.65 -4.40
C LEU A 454 -10.04 23.48 -3.47
N PHE A 455 -10.04 24.80 -3.61
CA PHE A 455 -10.81 25.65 -2.71
C PHE A 455 -12.30 25.37 -2.89
N SER A 456 -12.99 25.15 -1.78
CA SER A 456 -14.44 25.01 -1.72
C SER A 456 -14.91 25.56 -0.38
N ARG A 457 -16.22 25.79 -0.23
CA ARG A 457 -16.77 26.32 1.02
C ARG A 457 -16.52 25.39 2.23
N GLU A 458 -16.29 24.10 1.98
CA GLU A 458 -15.95 23.09 2.99
C GLU A 458 -14.56 23.31 3.63
N ALA A 459 -13.70 24.12 3.00
CA ALA A 459 -12.36 24.45 3.50
C ALA A 459 -12.35 25.66 4.45
N VAL A 460 -13.49 26.34 4.65
CA VAL A 460 -13.58 27.54 5.47
C VAL A 460 -14.03 27.20 6.89
N TRP A 461 -13.20 27.54 7.87
CA TRP A 461 -13.55 27.52 9.29
C TRP A 461 -13.86 28.93 9.77
N VAL A 462 -14.92 29.04 10.57
CA VAL A 462 -15.42 30.29 11.14
C VAL A 462 -15.28 30.21 12.65
N GLY A 463 -14.63 31.21 13.23
CA GLY A 463 -14.41 31.29 14.68
C GLY A 463 -15.62 31.87 15.42
N PRO A 464 -15.58 31.83 16.76
CA PRO A 464 -16.55 32.52 17.58
C PRO A 464 -16.48 34.05 17.33
N PRO A 465 -17.58 34.78 17.53
CA PRO A 465 -17.60 36.22 17.34
C PRO A 465 -16.75 36.92 18.43
N ASP A 466 -16.04 37.97 18.03
CA ASP A 466 -15.33 38.87 18.94
C ASP A 466 -16.29 39.81 19.68
N SER A 467 -15.75 40.71 20.51
CA SER A 467 -16.56 41.69 21.25
C SER A 467 -17.36 42.65 20.38
N ASN A 468 -17.06 42.74 19.08
CA ASN A 468 -17.75 43.55 18.09
C ASN A 468 -18.63 42.72 17.15
N GLY A 469 -18.82 41.42 17.43
CA GLY A 469 -19.58 40.50 16.57
C GLY A 469 -18.82 40.00 15.33
N ARG A 470 -17.54 40.38 15.15
CA ARG A 470 -16.74 39.96 13.99
C ARG A 470 -16.16 38.57 14.22
N ARG A 471 -16.19 37.74 13.19
CA ARG A 471 -15.69 36.36 13.25
C ARG A 471 -14.36 36.24 12.51
N GLY A 472 -13.44 35.48 13.09
CA GLY A 472 -12.20 35.11 12.41
C GLY A 472 -12.44 34.00 11.40
N VAL A 473 -11.60 33.90 10.37
CA VAL A 473 -11.60 32.80 9.41
C VAL A 473 -10.28 32.05 9.41
N LYS A 474 -10.37 30.73 9.17
CA LYS A 474 -9.22 29.87 8.93
C LYS A 474 -9.47 28.98 7.73
N LEU A 475 -8.55 29.04 6.79
CA LEU A 475 -8.58 28.24 5.58
C LEU A 475 -7.81 26.93 5.82
N ASP A 476 -8.49 25.82 5.62
CA ASP A 476 -7.92 24.47 5.58
C ASP A 476 -7.61 24.09 4.12
N GLY A 477 -7.20 22.85 3.82
CA GLY A 477 -7.31 22.34 2.44
C GLY A 477 -6.21 22.74 1.45
N PHE A 478 -5.16 23.47 1.87
CA PHE A 478 -4.08 23.88 0.94
C PHE A 478 -3.27 22.71 0.37
N GLU A 479 -3.01 22.79 -0.94
CA GLU A 479 -2.21 21.86 -1.77
C GLU A 479 -2.67 20.40 -1.85
N TRP A 480 -3.93 20.12 -1.48
CA TRP A 480 -4.52 18.79 -1.66
C TRP A 480 -4.54 18.35 -3.14
N TYR A 481 -4.44 19.29 -4.08
CA TYR A 481 -4.30 19.01 -5.50
C TYR A 481 -3.00 18.33 -5.91
N SER A 482 -1.95 18.43 -5.09
CA SER A 482 -0.65 17.83 -5.38
C SER A 482 -0.50 16.41 -4.82
N LEU A 483 -1.61 15.84 -4.34
CA LEU A 483 -1.68 14.47 -3.85
C LEU A 483 -1.58 13.46 -5.02
N PRO A 484 -1.05 12.25 -4.77
CA PRO A 484 -1.11 11.14 -5.74
C PRO A 484 -2.55 10.90 -6.22
N ASP A 485 -2.74 10.53 -7.50
CA ASP A 485 -4.04 10.46 -8.20
C ASP A 485 -5.20 9.84 -7.39
N PRO A 486 -5.04 8.70 -6.68
CA PRO A 486 -6.16 8.13 -5.91
C PRO A 486 -6.61 8.99 -4.73
N ILE A 487 -5.73 9.81 -4.18
CA ILE A 487 -6.03 10.71 -3.08
C ILE A 487 -6.55 12.05 -3.62
N PHE A 488 -5.97 12.55 -4.72
CA PHE A 488 -6.48 13.73 -5.42
C PHE A 488 -7.94 13.56 -5.84
N ARG A 489 -8.30 12.44 -6.49
CA ARG A 489 -9.69 12.13 -6.87
C ARG A 489 -10.64 12.08 -5.68
N LYS A 490 -10.19 11.57 -4.53
CA LYS A 490 -10.99 11.57 -3.30
C LYS A 490 -11.16 12.96 -2.70
N ALA A 491 -10.14 13.80 -2.75
CA ALA A 491 -10.22 15.19 -2.31
C ALA A 491 -11.22 15.96 -3.19
N VAL A 492 -11.17 15.76 -4.51
CA VAL A 492 -12.17 16.32 -5.44
C VAL A 492 -13.58 15.81 -5.13
N ALA A 493 -13.76 14.51 -4.88
CA ALA A 493 -15.06 13.94 -4.52
C ALA A 493 -15.61 14.39 -3.15
N ALA A 494 -14.75 14.91 -2.27
CA ALA A 494 -15.15 15.49 -0.99
C ALA A 494 -15.54 16.97 -1.09
N ALA A 495 -15.10 17.65 -2.14
CA ALA A 495 -15.52 19.02 -2.44
C ALA A 495 -16.85 19.02 -3.20
N ARG A 496 -17.57 20.14 -3.14
CA ARG A 496 -18.80 20.32 -3.93
C ARG A 496 -18.42 20.65 -5.37
N GLU A 497 -19.00 19.92 -6.31
CA GLU A 497 -18.69 20.07 -7.75
C GLU A 497 -18.88 21.50 -8.25
N GLU A 498 -19.92 22.17 -7.78
CA GLU A 498 -20.26 23.57 -8.09
C GLU A 498 -19.24 24.62 -7.61
N ASP A 499 -18.42 24.27 -6.61
CA ASP A 499 -17.41 25.19 -6.08
C ASP A 499 -16.09 25.09 -6.88
N LEU A 500 -15.91 24.07 -7.71
CA LEU A 500 -14.63 23.76 -8.35
C LEU A 500 -14.53 24.28 -9.79
N ALA A 501 -13.34 24.74 -10.17
CA ALA A 501 -13.08 25.21 -11.52
C ALA A 501 -13.08 24.06 -12.55
N PRO A 502 -13.50 24.30 -13.81
CA PRO A 502 -13.54 23.27 -14.86
C PRO A 502 -12.20 22.53 -15.06
N GLU A 503 -11.07 23.25 -14.98
CA GLU A 503 -9.74 22.67 -15.14
C GLU A 503 -9.37 21.65 -14.05
N VAL A 504 -10.05 21.65 -12.89
CA VAL A 504 -9.88 20.64 -11.84
C VAL A 504 -10.37 19.28 -12.34
N PHE A 505 -11.47 19.26 -13.09
CA PHE A 505 -12.04 18.04 -13.67
C PHE A 505 -11.24 17.58 -14.90
N GLU A 506 -10.75 18.52 -15.71
CA GLU A 506 -9.82 18.21 -16.81
C GLU A 506 -8.54 17.56 -16.29
N ALA A 507 -8.02 18.07 -15.16
CA ALA A 507 -6.85 17.52 -14.47
C ALA A 507 -7.05 16.10 -13.94
N MET A 508 -8.29 15.70 -13.60
CA MET A 508 -8.58 14.31 -13.23
C MET A 508 -8.52 13.35 -14.42
N GLY A 509 -8.79 13.83 -15.65
CA GLY A 509 -8.87 13.01 -16.86
C GLY A 509 -9.90 11.87 -16.78
N GLU A 510 -9.90 10.98 -17.77
CA GLU A 510 -10.62 9.70 -17.66
C GLU A 510 -10.02 8.83 -16.54
N GLU A 511 -10.72 7.79 -16.06
CA GLU A 511 -10.15 6.79 -15.14
C GLU A 511 -8.94 6.11 -15.78
N SER A 512 -7.78 6.74 -15.65
CA SER A 512 -6.50 6.23 -16.09
C SER A 512 -5.98 5.31 -14.99
N GLU A 513 -5.65 4.09 -15.36
CA GLU A 513 -5.03 3.11 -14.48
C GLU A 513 -3.58 3.47 -14.06
N SER A 514 -3.10 4.68 -14.39
CA SER A 514 -1.74 5.16 -14.12
C SER A 514 -1.62 5.70 -12.70
N THR A 515 -0.69 5.14 -11.89
CA THR A 515 -0.25 5.73 -10.61
C THR A 515 0.71 6.92 -10.78
N SER A 516 0.79 7.51 -11.98
CA SER A 516 1.59 8.73 -12.18
C SER A 516 1.08 9.82 -11.24
N LEU A 517 1.98 10.37 -10.43
CA LEU A 517 1.72 11.61 -9.69
C LEU A 517 1.16 12.63 -10.67
N TYR A 518 0.03 13.25 -10.33
CA TYR A 518 -0.40 14.47 -10.99
C TYR A 518 0.78 15.45 -10.95
N ASP A 519 1.18 15.99 -12.10
CA ASP A 519 2.41 16.80 -12.24
C ASP A 519 2.33 18.15 -11.52
N GLY A 520 1.19 18.42 -10.89
CA GLY A 520 1.13 19.25 -9.70
C GLY A 520 1.26 20.73 -10.02
N SER A 521 0.37 21.27 -10.85
CA SER A 521 -0.03 22.66 -10.65
C SER A 521 -1.41 22.94 -11.23
N LEU A 522 -2.43 22.92 -10.37
CA LEU A 522 -3.62 23.68 -10.68
C LEU A 522 -3.24 25.18 -10.69
N PRO A 523 -3.71 25.94 -11.69
CA PRO A 523 -3.37 27.36 -11.82
C PRO A 523 -4.03 28.19 -10.70
N GLU A 524 -3.49 29.38 -10.42
CA GLU A 524 -4.13 30.33 -9.47
C GLU A 524 -5.52 30.74 -9.97
N SER A 525 -5.76 30.68 -11.28
CA SER A 525 -7.08 30.88 -11.89
C SER A 525 -8.14 29.92 -11.37
N ALA A 526 -7.77 28.72 -10.91
CA ALA A 526 -8.71 27.77 -10.29
C ALA A 526 -9.18 28.28 -8.93
N ASP A 527 -8.27 28.80 -8.10
CA ASP A 527 -8.62 29.44 -6.82
C ASP A 527 -9.48 30.69 -7.05
N ILE A 528 -9.17 31.49 -8.08
CA ILE A 528 -9.93 32.69 -8.44
C ILE A 528 -11.37 32.34 -8.80
N TYR A 529 -11.58 31.28 -9.59
CA TYR A 529 -12.91 30.78 -9.93
C TYR A 529 -13.67 30.32 -8.69
N SER A 530 -13.06 29.43 -7.89
CA SER A 530 -13.69 28.87 -6.69
C SER A 530 -14.01 29.94 -5.64
N LEU A 531 -13.12 30.93 -5.49
CA LEU A 531 -13.35 32.06 -4.60
C LEU A 531 -14.47 32.97 -5.10
N ALA A 532 -14.60 33.18 -6.41
CA ALA A 532 -15.72 33.92 -6.97
C ALA A 532 -17.06 33.22 -6.71
N GLN A 533 -17.12 31.88 -6.82
CA GLN A 533 -18.32 31.13 -6.43
C GLN A 533 -18.63 31.34 -4.95
N PHE A 534 -17.64 31.18 -4.07
CA PHE A 534 -17.81 31.39 -2.62
C PHE A 534 -18.32 32.80 -2.27
N VAL A 535 -17.72 33.84 -2.86
CA VAL A 535 -18.17 35.23 -2.66
C VAL A 535 -19.60 35.42 -3.14
N LYS A 536 -19.96 34.84 -4.30
CA LYS A 536 -21.32 34.90 -4.81
C LYS A 536 -22.33 34.24 -3.85
N ILE A 537 -22.01 33.08 -3.30
CA ILE A 537 -22.82 32.39 -2.28
C ILE A 537 -23.00 33.26 -1.03
N CYS A 538 -21.92 33.91 -0.57
CA CYS A 538 -21.98 34.83 0.56
C CYS A 538 -22.95 36.00 0.31
N LEU A 539 -23.12 36.44 -0.93
CA LEU A 539 -23.94 37.60 -1.27
C LEU A 539 -25.38 37.25 -1.65
N ASP A 540 -25.59 36.16 -2.41
CA ASP A 540 -26.89 35.77 -2.96
C ASP A 540 -27.80 35.09 -1.92
N GLU A 541 -27.21 34.44 -0.91
CA GLU A 541 -27.92 33.71 0.15
C GLU A 541 -28.07 34.54 1.46
N ALA A 542 -27.67 35.81 1.44
CA ALA A 542 -27.97 36.75 2.51
C ALA A 542 -29.47 37.08 2.54
N ASP A 543 -30.01 37.42 3.72
CA ASP A 543 -31.43 37.74 3.86
C ASP A 543 -31.80 38.96 2.99
N ARG A 544 -32.87 38.83 2.19
CA ARG A 544 -33.21 39.77 1.09
C ARG A 544 -33.83 41.09 1.56
N GLU A 545 -33.96 41.31 2.86
CA GLU A 545 -34.57 42.52 3.42
C GLU A 545 -33.57 43.68 3.61
N GLU A 546 -32.26 43.46 3.42
CA GLU A 546 -31.25 44.51 3.56
C GLU A 546 -30.54 44.87 2.23
N THR A 547 -30.93 46.02 1.68
CA THR A 547 -30.21 46.85 0.68
C THR A 547 -29.97 46.30 -0.73
N ASP A 548 -30.29 47.14 -1.73
CA ASP A 548 -29.87 47.02 -3.14
C ASP A 548 -28.35 47.24 -3.30
N TRP A 549 -27.53 46.44 -2.62
CA TRP A 549 -26.07 46.52 -2.71
C TRP A 549 -25.61 46.39 -4.16
N GLN A 550 -26.34 45.60 -4.96
CA GLN A 550 -26.15 45.41 -6.40
C GLN A 550 -26.32 46.70 -7.22
N GLU A 551 -27.13 47.65 -6.74
CA GLU A 551 -27.35 48.92 -7.42
C GLU A 551 -26.25 49.95 -7.13
N THR A 552 -25.45 49.75 -6.09
CA THR A 552 -24.30 50.61 -5.79
C THR A 552 -23.19 50.44 -6.83
N ASP A 553 -22.38 51.49 -7.05
CA ASP A 553 -21.22 51.40 -7.96
C ASP A 553 -20.25 50.29 -7.52
N SER A 554 -20.05 50.11 -6.21
CA SER A 554 -19.22 49.03 -5.65
C SER A 554 -19.80 47.65 -5.95
N GLY A 555 -21.11 47.47 -5.81
CA GLY A 555 -21.79 46.21 -6.11
C GLY A 555 -21.78 45.86 -7.59
N ARG A 556 -22.03 46.82 -8.49
CA ARG A 556 -21.95 46.60 -9.95
C ARG A 556 -20.54 46.20 -10.39
N ASN A 557 -19.52 46.88 -9.87
CA ASN A 557 -18.13 46.55 -10.17
C ASN A 557 -17.74 45.16 -9.63
N LEU A 558 -18.25 44.79 -8.44
CA LEU A 558 -18.05 43.45 -7.89
C LEU A 558 -18.72 42.38 -8.74
N LEU A 559 -19.95 42.60 -9.19
CA LEU A 559 -20.66 41.67 -10.07
C LEU A 559 -19.94 41.46 -11.41
N ASP A 560 -19.42 42.52 -12.04
CA ASP A 560 -18.60 42.42 -13.26
C ASP A 560 -17.32 41.61 -13.01
N TRP A 561 -16.66 41.83 -11.87
CA TRP A 561 -15.47 41.05 -11.50
C TRP A 561 -15.80 39.57 -11.29
N LEU A 562 -16.87 39.26 -10.54
CA LEU A 562 -17.31 37.89 -10.29
C LEU A 562 -17.69 37.16 -11.59
N GLN A 563 -18.34 37.86 -12.51
CA GLN A 563 -18.69 37.32 -13.83
C GLN A 563 -17.44 36.97 -14.64
N LYS A 564 -16.43 37.85 -14.66
CA LYS A 564 -15.13 37.58 -15.32
C LYS A 564 -14.38 36.43 -14.66
N ALA A 565 -14.37 36.36 -13.33
CA ALA A 565 -13.72 35.29 -12.59
C ALA A 565 -14.38 33.92 -12.79
N ALA A 566 -15.68 33.89 -13.09
CA ALA A 566 -16.44 32.67 -13.37
C ALA A 566 -16.35 32.19 -14.84
N GLU A 567 -15.53 32.82 -15.69
CA GLU A 567 -15.37 32.37 -17.08
C GLU A 567 -14.76 30.97 -17.17
N HIS A 568 -15.28 30.14 -18.10
CA HIS A 568 -14.74 28.81 -18.36
C HIS A 568 -13.27 28.84 -18.81
N LYS A 569 -12.89 29.85 -19.61
CA LYS A 569 -11.51 30.02 -20.07
C LYS A 569 -10.66 30.66 -18.98
N LYS A 570 -9.68 29.91 -18.46
CA LYS A 570 -8.80 30.37 -17.37
C LYS A 570 -8.01 31.65 -17.72
N GLU A 571 -7.69 31.88 -18.99
CA GLU A 571 -6.94 33.05 -19.46
C GLU A 571 -7.78 34.34 -19.46
N SER A 572 -9.10 34.23 -19.43
CA SER A 572 -10.00 35.39 -19.34
C SER A 572 -10.22 35.86 -17.91
N ARG A 573 -9.88 35.02 -16.92
CA ARG A 573 -10.09 35.34 -15.50
C ARG A 573 -9.11 36.42 -15.04
N PRO A 574 -9.44 37.20 -13.99
CA PRO A 574 -8.52 38.16 -13.39
C PRO A 574 -7.15 37.54 -13.07
N ALA A 575 -6.09 38.34 -13.15
CA ALA A 575 -4.73 37.85 -12.95
C ALA A 575 -4.40 37.58 -11.48
N ASP A 576 -5.01 38.32 -10.55
CA ASP A 576 -4.80 38.19 -9.11
C ASP A 576 -6.04 38.62 -8.30
N LEU A 577 -5.97 38.41 -6.98
CA LEU A 577 -7.06 38.68 -6.03
C LEU A 577 -7.05 40.10 -5.45
N THR A 578 -6.12 40.97 -5.83
CA THR A 578 -5.96 42.31 -5.25
C THR A 578 -7.16 43.20 -5.55
N GLU A 579 -7.69 43.13 -6.77
CA GLU A 579 -8.88 43.88 -7.15
C GLU A 579 -10.11 43.43 -6.35
N LEU A 580 -10.31 42.11 -6.19
CA LEU A 580 -11.41 41.57 -5.41
C LEU A 580 -11.37 42.03 -3.94
N VAL A 581 -10.18 42.02 -3.30
CA VAL A 581 -10.02 42.55 -1.93
C VAL A 581 -10.50 44.01 -1.85
N ASN A 582 -10.08 44.85 -2.79
CA ASN A 582 -10.45 46.27 -2.80
C ASN A 582 -11.95 46.48 -3.03
N LEU A 583 -12.58 45.67 -3.90
CA LEU A 583 -14.01 45.74 -4.18
C LEU A 583 -14.83 45.32 -2.94
N LEU A 584 -14.44 44.22 -2.29
CA LEU A 584 -15.10 43.75 -1.08
C LEU A 584 -14.91 44.72 0.11
N ASP A 585 -13.73 45.30 0.31
CA ASP A 585 -13.49 46.30 1.37
C ASP A 585 -14.37 47.55 1.17
N LYS A 586 -14.55 48.01 -0.08
CA LYS A 586 -15.45 49.13 -0.41
C LYS A 586 -16.90 48.77 -0.16
N LEU A 587 -17.31 47.56 -0.54
CA LEU A 587 -18.67 47.07 -0.31
C LEU A 587 -18.98 46.95 1.19
N GLY A 588 -18.09 46.35 1.97
CA GLY A 588 -18.23 46.25 3.42
C GLY A 588 -18.29 47.61 4.11
N THR A 589 -17.57 48.61 3.59
CA THR A 589 -17.67 50.00 4.09
C THR A 589 -18.99 50.67 3.72
N ALA A 590 -19.62 50.28 2.61
CA ALA A 590 -20.91 50.85 2.18
C ALA A 590 -22.11 50.20 2.90
N ILE A 591 -21.96 48.96 3.37
CA ILE A 591 -22.99 48.20 4.09
C ILE A 591 -23.04 48.57 5.58
N ARG A 592 -21.90 48.96 6.16
CA ARG A 592 -21.81 49.46 7.54
C ARG A 592 -22.11 50.95 7.61
#